data_AF-A0A519NA45-F1
#
_entry.id   AF-A0A519NA45-F1
#
_cell.length_a   1.000
_cell.length_b   1.000
_cell.length_c   1.000
_cell.angle_alpha   90.00
_cell.angle_beta   90.00
_cell.angle_gamma   90.00
#
_symmetry.space_group_name_H-M   'P 1'
#
loop_
_entity.id
_entity.type
_entity.pdbx_description
1 polymer ?
#
loop_
_entity_poly.entity_id
_entity_poly.type
_entity_poly.pdbx_seq_one_letter_code
_entity_poly.pdbx_strand_id
1 'polypeptide(L)'
;MSPEIEAVLGYHPDEATFSFLLEKIHPDDTPYLLNFEAALGEFIAQMPSEKRHRYKYQYDFRIQRADGKYVRILNQLVIITYEIELNLIRTFGVQCDITHLKTDPKPRLSFIGFEGEPSYYDVVPKTIFQPTPGIFSPRERQILELIVEGKTSKKIAEDLFISKFTVDTHRKQMLRKANCKSASELISKAILEAWI
;
A
#
# COMPACT_ATOMS: atom_id res chain seq x y z
N MET A 1 17.84 -5.12 5.95
CA MET A 1 17.65 -3.98 5.06
C MET A 1 19.01 -3.39 4.74
N SER A 2 19.25 -2.93 3.53
CA SER A 2 20.58 -2.42 3.16
C SER A 2 20.74 -0.95 3.55
N PRO A 3 21.97 -0.49 3.86
CA PRO A 3 22.24 0.89 4.26
C PRO A 3 21.96 1.93 3.15
N GLU A 4 21.94 1.50 1.89
CA GLU A 4 21.71 2.35 0.72
C GLU A 4 20.30 2.98 0.70
N ILE A 5 19.37 2.52 1.54
CA ILE A 5 18.06 3.15 1.72
C ILE A 5 18.16 4.64 2.10
N GLU A 6 19.19 5.02 2.85
CA GLU A 6 19.43 6.41 3.23
C GLU A 6 19.78 7.26 1.99
N ALA A 7 20.59 6.73 1.07
CA ALA A 7 20.92 7.43 -0.17
C ALA A 7 19.69 7.60 -1.09
N VAL A 8 18.79 6.61 -1.12
CA VAL A 8 17.61 6.62 -2.00
C VAL A 8 16.46 7.43 -1.39
N LEU A 9 16.08 7.12 -0.16
CA LEU A 9 14.89 7.67 0.50
C LEU A 9 15.19 8.74 1.56
N GLY A 10 16.42 8.82 2.03
CA GLY A 10 16.83 9.78 3.08
C GLY A 10 16.50 9.33 4.50
N TYR A 11 16.00 8.12 4.70
CA TYR A 11 15.71 7.58 6.03
C TYR A 11 16.89 6.75 6.54
N HIS A 12 17.20 6.87 7.83
CA HIS A 12 18.19 6.01 8.45
C HIS A 12 17.72 4.54 8.44
N PRO A 13 18.60 3.56 8.19
CA PRO A 13 18.21 2.15 8.08
C PRO A 13 17.46 1.59 9.30
N ASP A 14 17.78 2.10 10.50
CA ASP A 14 17.15 1.67 11.75
C ASP A 14 15.70 2.14 11.91
N GLU A 15 15.32 3.24 11.24
CA GLU A 15 13.96 3.79 11.29
C GLU A 15 13.05 3.20 10.22
N ALA A 16 13.64 2.76 9.10
CA ALA A 16 12.95 2.39 7.87
C ALA A 16 12.28 1.00 7.93
N THR A 17 11.67 0.64 9.06
CA THR A 17 10.90 -0.61 9.23
C THR A 17 9.84 -0.78 8.14
N PHE A 18 9.39 -2.02 7.90
CA PHE A 18 8.36 -2.29 6.90
C PHE A 18 7.07 -1.47 7.13
N SER A 19 6.58 -1.43 8.37
CA SER A 19 5.40 -0.63 8.74
C SER A 19 5.61 0.86 8.47
N PHE A 20 6.77 1.40 8.85
CA PHE A 20 7.11 2.79 8.58
C PHE A 20 7.11 3.09 7.07
N LEU A 21 7.73 2.22 6.26
CA LEU A 21 7.81 2.42 4.81
C LEU A 21 6.43 2.32 4.14
N LEU A 22 5.56 1.41 4.61
CA LEU A 22 4.17 1.32 4.14
C LEU A 22 3.41 2.64 4.35
N GLU A 23 3.58 3.30 5.49
CA GLU A 23 2.96 4.61 5.78
C GLU A 23 3.47 5.72 4.85
N LYS A 24 4.64 5.56 4.23
CA LYS A 24 5.21 6.53 3.28
C LYS A 24 4.74 6.31 1.85
N ILE A 25 4.04 5.22 1.56
CA ILE A 25 3.53 4.94 0.21
C ILE A 25 2.44 5.96 -0.13
N HIS A 26 2.46 6.44 -1.37
CA HIS A 26 1.47 7.40 -1.83
C HIS A 26 0.07 6.79 -1.68
N PRO A 27 -0.90 7.48 -1.05
CA PRO A 27 -2.21 6.90 -0.76
C PRO A 27 -2.96 6.35 -1.98
N ASP A 28 -2.85 7.01 -3.13
CA ASP A 28 -3.46 6.53 -4.37
C ASP A 28 -2.83 5.23 -4.90
N ASP A 29 -1.59 4.93 -4.53
CA ASP A 29 -0.88 3.74 -4.97
C ASP A 29 -1.19 2.55 -4.04
N THR A 30 -1.50 2.77 -2.76
CA THR A 30 -1.75 1.71 -1.76
C THR A 30 -2.70 0.61 -2.27
N PRO A 31 -3.88 0.93 -2.86
CA PRO A 31 -4.78 -0.13 -3.33
C PRO A 31 -4.23 -0.88 -4.55
N TYR A 32 -3.39 -0.26 -5.38
CA TYR A 32 -2.68 -0.98 -6.44
C TYR A 32 -1.74 -2.03 -5.85
N LEU A 33 -0.96 -1.68 -4.82
CA LEU A 33 -0.03 -2.62 -4.18
C LEU A 33 -0.77 -3.79 -3.55
N LEU A 34 -1.88 -3.55 -2.85
CA LEU A 34 -2.68 -4.63 -2.28
C LEU A 34 -3.24 -5.58 -3.36
N ASN A 35 -3.69 -5.04 -4.50
CA ASN A 35 -4.09 -5.87 -5.64
C ASN A 35 -2.91 -6.59 -6.28
N PHE A 36 -1.72 -5.97 -6.32
CA PHE A 36 -0.52 -6.60 -6.83
C PHE A 36 -0.12 -7.78 -5.95
N GLU A 37 -0.13 -7.63 -4.62
CA GLU A 37 0.15 -8.71 -3.66
C GLU A 37 -0.88 -9.86 -3.79
N ALA A 38 -2.17 -9.52 -3.94
CA ALA A 38 -3.20 -10.53 -4.21
C ALA A 38 -2.94 -11.29 -5.52
N ALA A 39 -2.57 -10.58 -6.58
CA ALA A 39 -2.23 -11.19 -7.87
C ALA A 39 -0.95 -12.03 -7.80
N LEU A 40 0.04 -11.64 -7.00
CA LEU A 40 1.21 -12.46 -6.73
C LEU A 40 0.82 -13.78 -6.05
N GLY A 41 -0.04 -13.71 -5.03
CA GLY A 41 -0.57 -14.90 -4.36
C GLY A 41 -1.29 -15.85 -5.33
N GLU A 42 -2.18 -15.31 -6.18
CA GLU A 42 -2.85 -16.11 -7.22
C GLU A 42 -1.86 -16.73 -8.22
N PHE A 43 -0.86 -15.96 -8.65
CA PHE A 43 0.17 -16.40 -9.60
C PHE A 43 1.04 -17.53 -9.03
N ILE A 44 1.51 -17.38 -7.79
CA ILE A 44 2.31 -18.40 -7.09
C ILE A 44 1.50 -19.67 -6.83
N ALA A 45 0.22 -19.54 -6.45
CA ALA A 45 -0.63 -20.68 -6.12
C ALA A 45 -0.91 -21.59 -7.33
N GLN A 46 -0.97 -21.01 -8.53
CA GLN A 46 -1.17 -21.75 -9.78
C GLN A 46 0.13 -22.38 -10.32
N MET A 47 1.29 -22.04 -9.73
CA MET A 47 2.59 -22.45 -10.21
C MET A 47 3.18 -23.60 -9.39
N PRO A 48 3.77 -24.63 -10.05
CA PRO A 48 4.57 -25.64 -9.37
C PRO A 48 5.71 -25.02 -8.55
N SER A 49 5.99 -25.57 -7.38
CA SER A 49 6.95 -25.00 -6.41
C SER A 49 8.35 -24.77 -7.00
N GLU A 50 8.79 -25.69 -7.84
CA GLU A 50 10.08 -25.72 -8.52
C GLU A 50 10.22 -24.66 -9.61
N LYS A 51 9.14 -24.00 -10.02
CA LYS A 51 9.21 -22.89 -11.00
C LYS A 51 9.22 -21.52 -10.34
N ARG A 52 8.85 -21.40 -9.06
CA ARG A 52 8.65 -20.11 -8.38
C ARG A 52 9.91 -19.25 -8.33
N HIS A 53 11.08 -19.87 -8.19
CA HIS A 53 12.36 -19.16 -8.18
C HIS A 53 12.81 -18.66 -9.58
N ARG A 54 12.14 -19.11 -10.65
CA ARG A 54 12.41 -18.69 -12.03
C ARG A 54 11.63 -17.45 -12.45
N TYR A 55 10.95 -16.80 -11.50
CA TYR A 55 10.22 -15.57 -11.77
C TYR A 55 10.72 -14.43 -10.89
N LYS A 56 10.91 -13.28 -11.52
CA LYS A 56 11.02 -11.99 -10.85
C LYS A 56 9.67 -11.29 -10.91
N TYR A 57 9.17 -10.94 -9.75
CA TYR A 57 8.01 -10.10 -9.58
C TYR A 57 8.44 -8.64 -9.53
N GLN A 58 7.89 -7.79 -10.38
CA GLN A 58 8.25 -6.37 -10.39
C GLN A 58 7.03 -5.48 -10.46
N TYR A 59 7.03 -4.42 -9.65
CA TYR A 59 6.02 -3.39 -9.71
C TYR A 59 6.60 -2.05 -9.27
N ASP A 60 6.00 -0.96 -9.74
CA ASP A 60 6.42 0.38 -9.37
C ASP A 60 5.39 1.10 -8.49
N PHE A 61 5.86 1.97 -7.60
CA PHE A 61 5.01 2.77 -6.73
C PHE A 61 5.70 4.04 -6.26
N ARG A 62 4.90 5.00 -5.81
CA ARG A 62 5.39 6.25 -5.21
C ARG A 62 5.57 6.09 -3.71
N ILE A 63 6.68 6.56 -3.19
CA ILE A 63 6.99 6.61 -1.76
C ILE A 63 7.57 7.98 -1.39
N GLN A 64 7.20 8.49 -0.22
CA GLN A 64 7.66 9.76 0.31
C GLN A 64 9.07 9.61 0.89
N ARG A 65 9.99 10.47 0.45
CA ARG A 65 11.34 10.63 1.00
C ARG A 65 11.33 11.46 2.29
N ALA A 66 12.43 11.42 3.02
CA ALA A 66 12.61 12.23 4.23
C ALA A 66 12.47 13.75 4.00
N ASP A 67 12.74 14.25 2.79
CA ASP A 67 12.52 15.65 2.40
C ASP A 67 11.05 16.00 2.07
N GLY A 68 10.14 15.03 2.22
CA GLY A 68 8.70 15.17 1.99
C GLY A 68 8.27 14.97 0.54
N LYS A 69 9.19 14.85 -0.42
CA LYS A 69 8.86 14.64 -1.84
C LYS A 69 8.59 13.17 -2.14
N TYR A 70 7.72 12.93 -3.11
CA TYR A 70 7.49 11.58 -3.63
C TYR A 70 8.47 11.26 -4.75
N VAL A 71 9.06 10.07 -4.69
CA VAL A 71 9.81 9.44 -5.78
C VAL A 71 9.12 8.15 -6.19
N ARG A 72 9.36 7.71 -7.43
CA ARG A 72 8.84 6.46 -7.96
C ARG A 72 9.90 5.37 -7.88
N ILE A 73 9.63 4.36 -7.08
CA ILE A 73 10.49 3.21 -6.90
C ILE A 73 9.98 2.06 -7.76
N LEU A 74 10.87 1.48 -8.57
CA LEU A 74 10.67 0.15 -9.15
C LEU A 74 11.15 -0.88 -8.13
N ASN A 75 10.21 -1.65 -7.61
CA ASN A 75 10.47 -2.77 -6.71
C ASN A 75 10.55 -4.07 -7.52
N GLN A 76 11.61 -4.84 -7.31
CA GLN A 76 11.91 -6.08 -7.99
C GLN A 76 12.22 -7.16 -6.97
N LEU A 77 11.42 -8.21 -6.95
CA LEU A 77 11.48 -9.28 -5.96
C LEU A 77 11.70 -10.61 -6.67
N VAL A 78 12.61 -11.43 -6.16
CA VAL A 78 12.71 -12.86 -6.50
C VAL A 78 12.48 -13.69 -5.25
N ILE A 79 11.85 -14.84 -5.41
CA ILE A 79 11.64 -15.79 -4.31
C ILE A 79 12.89 -16.65 -4.20
N ILE A 80 13.58 -16.57 -3.05
CA ILE A 80 14.78 -17.35 -2.74
C ILE A 80 14.38 -18.71 -2.16
N THR A 81 13.41 -18.70 -1.24
CA THR A 81 12.97 -19.88 -0.50
C THR A 81 11.48 -19.81 -0.28
N TYR A 82 10.81 -20.94 -0.47
CA TYR A 82 9.38 -21.08 -0.24
C TYR A 82 9.12 -22.46 0.36
N GLU A 83 8.76 -22.51 1.63
CA GLU A 83 8.47 -23.75 2.37
C GLU A 83 7.05 -23.67 2.94
N ILE A 84 6.13 -24.43 2.33
CA ILE A 84 4.69 -24.42 2.70
C ILE A 84 4.50 -24.89 4.14
N GLU A 85 5.16 -25.98 4.52
CA GLU A 85 5.00 -26.58 5.86
C GLU A 85 5.45 -25.64 6.98
N LEU A 86 6.45 -24.80 6.71
CA LEU A 86 6.96 -23.81 7.66
C LEU A 86 6.32 -22.42 7.49
N ASN A 87 5.39 -22.28 6.54
CA ASN A 87 4.83 -20.99 6.13
C ASN A 87 5.92 -19.92 5.89
N LEU A 88 7.04 -20.32 5.30
CA LEU A 88 8.23 -19.49 5.14
C LEU A 88 8.40 -19.07 3.69
N ILE A 89 8.36 -17.76 3.45
CA ILE A 89 8.72 -17.16 2.16
C ILE A 89 9.88 -16.22 2.42
N ARG A 90 11.02 -16.47 1.76
CA ARG A 90 12.14 -15.54 1.72
C ARG A 90 12.26 -14.97 0.32
N THR A 91 12.30 -13.64 0.25
CA THR A 91 12.47 -12.90 -1.00
C THR A 91 13.75 -12.08 -0.96
N PHE A 92 14.35 -11.89 -2.12
CA PHE A 92 15.38 -10.90 -2.35
C PHE A 92 14.76 -9.75 -3.14
N GLY A 93 14.82 -8.55 -2.59
CA GLY A 93 14.24 -7.34 -3.17
C GLY A 93 15.30 -6.33 -3.58
N VAL A 94 15.16 -5.75 -4.76
CA VAL A 94 15.92 -4.58 -5.23
C VAL A 94 14.94 -3.47 -5.52
N GLN A 95 15.22 -2.29 -4.98
CA GLN A 95 14.43 -1.08 -5.18
C GLN A 95 15.30 -0.05 -5.91
N CYS A 96 14.77 0.53 -6.98
CA CYS A 96 15.46 1.50 -7.82
C CYS A 96 14.60 2.74 -8.04
N ASP A 97 15.17 3.93 -7.89
CA ASP A 97 14.48 5.18 -8.24
C ASP A 97 14.38 5.32 -9.77
N ILE A 98 13.15 5.26 -10.27
CA ILE A 98 12.80 5.39 -11.69
C ILE A 98 11.97 6.65 -11.96
N THR A 99 11.99 7.65 -11.06
CA THR A 99 11.23 8.90 -11.19
C THR A 99 11.47 9.59 -12.54
N HIS A 100 12.69 9.47 -13.09
CA HIS A 100 13.07 10.05 -14.37
C HIS A 100 12.64 9.23 -15.60
N LEU A 101 12.24 7.97 -15.44
CA LEU A 101 11.89 7.07 -16.55
C LEU A 101 10.39 7.01 -16.84
N LYS A 102 9.55 7.27 -15.84
CA LYS A 102 8.10 7.04 -15.92
C LYS A 102 7.32 8.31 -15.63
N THR A 103 6.52 8.73 -16.61
CA THR A 103 5.76 10.00 -16.58
C THR A 103 4.28 9.81 -16.25
N ASP A 104 3.72 8.61 -16.42
CA ASP A 104 2.33 8.34 -16.05
C ASP A 104 2.20 7.96 -14.56
N PRO A 105 1.12 8.38 -13.89
CA PRO A 105 0.98 8.18 -12.45
C PRO A 105 0.65 6.73 -12.06
N LYS A 106 0.23 5.89 -13.01
CA LYS A 106 -0.34 4.57 -12.74
C LYS A 106 0.75 3.52 -12.45
N PRO A 107 0.74 2.89 -11.25
CA PRO A 107 1.55 1.71 -10.94
C PRO A 107 1.32 0.57 -11.95
N ARG A 108 2.38 -0.17 -12.30
CA ARG A 108 2.27 -1.35 -13.17
C ARG A 108 2.92 -2.55 -12.53
N LEU A 109 2.32 -3.71 -12.79
CA LEU A 109 2.78 -5.00 -12.33
C LEU A 109 3.32 -5.80 -13.52
N SER A 110 4.41 -6.54 -13.34
CA SER A 110 4.89 -7.52 -14.31
C SER A 110 5.51 -8.73 -13.61
N PHE A 111 5.42 -9.89 -14.26
CA PHE A 111 6.11 -11.11 -13.89
C PHE A 111 7.13 -11.43 -14.97
N ILE A 112 8.41 -11.42 -14.63
CA ILE A 112 9.50 -11.64 -15.57
C ILE A 112 10.01 -13.06 -15.39
N GLY A 113 9.77 -13.91 -16.36
CA GLY A 113 10.27 -15.28 -16.40
C GLY A 113 11.74 -15.34 -16.78
N PHE A 114 12.47 -16.24 -16.14
CA PHE A 114 13.84 -16.62 -16.43
C PHE A 114 13.90 -18.07 -16.92
N GLU A 115 15.06 -18.50 -17.43
CA GLU A 115 15.29 -19.91 -17.80
C GLU A 115 14.25 -20.48 -18.79
N GLY A 116 13.77 -19.64 -19.72
CA GLY A 116 12.79 -20.01 -20.74
C GLY A 116 11.33 -19.91 -20.29
N GLU A 117 11.06 -19.50 -19.05
CA GLU A 117 9.72 -19.18 -18.59
C GLU A 117 9.19 -17.88 -19.24
N PRO A 118 7.89 -17.80 -19.56
CA PRO A 118 7.29 -16.61 -20.18
C PRO A 118 7.33 -15.39 -19.27
N SER A 119 7.37 -14.21 -19.88
CA SER A 119 7.22 -12.93 -19.17
C SER A 119 5.85 -12.31 -19.46
N TYR A 120 5.24 -11.75 -18.43
CA TYR A 120 3.94 -11.11 -18.44
C TYR A 120 4.12 -9.65 -18.04
N TYR A 121 3.92 -8.74 -18.99
CA TYR A 121 4.13 -7.30 -18.81
C TYR A 121 2.80 -6.58 -18.59
N ASP A 122 2.84 -5.50 -17.80
CA ASP A 122 1.69 -4.63 -17.52
C ASP A 122 0.42 -5.40 -17.14
N VAL A 123 0.59 -6.41 -16.28
CA VAL A 123 -0.49 -7.28 -15.82
C VAL A 123 -1.52 -6.45 -15.07
N VAL A 124 -2.78 -6.58 -15.49
CA VAL A 124 -3.91 -5.95 -14.83
C VAL A 124 -4.50 -6.95 -13.84
N PRO A 125 -4.26 -6.79 -12.52
CA PRO A 125 -4.82 -7.69 -11.53
C PRO A 125 -6.33 -7.53 -11.45
N LYS A 126 -7.01 -8.51 -10.86
CA LYS A 126 -8.40 -8.32 -10.42
C LYS A 126 -8.45 -7.21 -9.38
N THR A 127 -9.37 -6.27 -9.53
CA THR A 127 -9.51 -5.17 -8.57
C THR A 127 -10.33 -5.61 -7.38
N ILE A 128 -9.65 -6.04 -6.33
CA ILE A 128 -10.23 -6.38 -5.02
C ILE A 128 -10.28 -5.12 -4.15
N PHE A 129 -9.18 -4.35 -4.17
CA PHE A 129 -9.02 -3.09 -3.45
C PHE A 129 -9.14 -1.93 -4.44
N GLN A 130 -10.06 -0.99 -4.21
CA GLN A 130 -10.20 0.16 -5.11
C GLN A 130 -9.27 1.28 -4.68
N PRO A 131 -8.53 1.93 -5.62
CA PRO A 131 -7.91 3.23 -5.38
C PRO A 131 -8.98 4.14 -4.80
N THR A 132 -8.87 4.47 -3.53
CA THR A 132 -9.82 5.39 -2.90
C THR A 132 -9.55 6.73 -3.54
N PRO A 133 -10.45 7.31 -4.34
CA PRO A 133 -10.18 8.60 -4.97
C PRO A 133 -10.31 9.67 -3.90
N GLY A 134 -9.27 9.89 -3.08
CA GLY A 134 -9.13 10.96 -2.09
C GLY A 134 -10.45 11.41 -1.45
N ILE A 135 -11.34 10.46 -1.13
CA ILE A 135 -12.76 10.83 -0.92
C ILE A 135 -12.85 11.70 0.33
N PHE A 136 -11.94 11.42 1.27
CA PHE A 136 -11.71 12.18 2.48
C PHE A 136 -10.50 13.11 2.34
N SER A 137 -10.70 14.33 2.80
CA SER A 137 -9.64 15.28 3.08
C SER A 137 -8.69 14.74 4.16
N PRO A 138 -7.46 15.27 4.27
CA PRO A 138 -6.52 14.89 5.32
C PRO A 138 -7.14 14.95 6.74
N ARG A 139 -7.99 15.95 6.98
CA ARG A 139 -8.68 16.11 8.27
C ARG A 139 -9.74 15.04 8.51
N GLU A 140 -10.49 14.67 7.48
CA GLU A 140 -11.46 13.58 7.57
C GLU A 140 -10.76 12.23 7.79
N ARG A 141 -9.60 12.00 7.17
CA ARG A 141 -8.80 10.79 7.40
C ARG A 141 -8.31 10.67 8.85
N GLN A 142 -7.74 11.74 9.41
CA GLN A 142 -7.37 11.79 10.83
C GLN A 142 -8.56 11.47 11.74
N ILE A 143 -9.75 11.98 11.43
CA ILE A 143 -10.95 11.70 12.23
C ILE A 143 -11.38 10.23 12.04
N LEU A 144 -11.27 9.67 10.83
CA LEU A 144 -11.60 8.28 10.54
C LEU A 144 -10.70 7.29 11.31
N GLU A 145 -9.39 7.54 11.35
CA GLU A 145 -8.41 6.76 12.13
C GLU A 145 -8.82 6.69 13.61
N LEU A 146 -9.11 7.84 14.22
CA LEU A 146 -9.54 7.91 15.62
C LEU A 146 -10.90 7.24 15.85
N ILE A 147 -11.79 7.22 14.86
CA ILE A 147 -13.06 6.48 14.93
C ILE A 147 -12.81 4.98 14.96
N VAL A 148 -11.86 4.49 14.17
CA VAL A 148 -11.49 3.07 14.10
C VAL A 148 -10.79 2.63 15.39
N GLU A 149 -10.03 3.50 16.03
CA GLU A 149 -9.53 3.31 17.40
C GLU A 149 -10.64 3.28 18.47
N GLY A 150 -11.91 3.49 18.09
CA GLY A 150 -13.06 3.44 19.00
C GLY A 150 -13.28 4.74 19.79
N LYS A 151 -12.65 5.86 19.41
CA LYS A 151 -12.81 7.13 20.14
C LYS A 151 -14.17 7.77 19.87
N THR A 152 -14.74 8.34 20.93
CA THR A 152 -16.00 9.10 20.86
C THR A 152 -15.77 10.48 20.23
N SER A 153 -16.80 11.11 19.64
CA SER A 153 -16.66 12.47 19.08
C SER A 153 -16.15 13.49 20.10
N LYS A 154 -16.44 13.30 21.39
CA LYS A 154 -15.91 14.16 22.47
C LYS A 154 -14.39 13.98 22.61
N LYS A 155 -13.92 12.72 22.65
CA LYS A 155 -12.48 12.43 22.78
C LYS A 155 -11.69 12.88 21.56
N ILE A 156 -12.24 12.68 20.36
CA ILE A 156 -11.64 13.17 19.11
C ILE A 156 -11.53 14.70 19.11
N ALA A 157 -12.57 15.40 19.58
CA ALA A 157 -12.57 16.84 19.70
C ALA A 157 -11.46 17.35 20.63
N GLU A 158 -11.25 16.68 21.76
CA GLU A 158 -10.16 16.95 22.70
C GLU A 158 -8.79 16.69 22.05
N ASP A 159 -8.57 15.51 21.46
CA ASP A 159 -7.30 15.10 20.86
C ASP A 159 -6.89 16.01 19.68
N LEU A 160 -7.87 16.51 18.92
CA LEU A 160 -7.66 17.35 17.73
C LEU A 160 -7.84 18.85 17.97
N PHE A 161 -8.08 19.27 19.23
CA PHE A 161 -8.31 20.66 19.64
C PHE A 161 -9.38 21.39 18.82
N ILE A 162 -10.52 20.73 18.57
CA ILE A 162 -11.68 21.29 17.85
C ILE A 162 -12.99 21.05 18.61
N SER A 163 -14.08 21.66 18.18
CA SER A 163 -15.38 21.43 18.82
C SER A 163 -15.95 20.04 18.47
N LYS A 164 -16.70 19.43 19.40
CA LYS A 164 -17.48 18.20 19.12
C LYS A 164 -18.41 18.39 17.91
N PHE A 165 -18.99 19.58 17.75
CA PHE A 165 -19.85 19.90 16.60
C PHE A 165 -19.10 19.81 15.27
N THR A 166 -17.85 20.28 15.23
CA THR A 166 -16.96 20.16 14.07
C THR A 166 -16.68 18.69 13.75
N VAL A 167 -16.39 17.86 14.76
CA VAL A 167 -16.19 16.41 14.58
C VAL A 167 -17.46 15.75 14.03
N ASP A 168 -18.62 16.03 14.61
CA ASP A 168 -19.90 15.46 14.16
C ASP A 168 -20.23 15.88 12.72
N THR A 169 -19.86 17.10 12.32
CA THR A 169 -19.99 17.58 10.94
C THR A 169 -19.09 16.78 9.99
N HIS A 170 -17.82 16.58 10.31
CA HIS A 170 -16.93 15.73 9.51
C HIS A 170 -17.44 14.29 9.42
N ARG A 171 -17.93 13.68 10.51
CA ARG A 171 -18.53 12.34 10.49
C ARG A 171 -19.70 12.25 9.51
N LYS A 172 -20.61 13.23 9.52
CA LYS A 172 -21.72 13.28 8.56
C LYS A 172 -21.24 13.42 7.12
N GLN A 173 -20.23 14.26 6.88
CA GLN A 173 -19.66 14.41 5.53
C GLN A 173 -19.01 13.12 5.06
N MET A 174 -18.26 12.44 5.92
CA MET A 174 -17.63 11.16 5.60
C MET A 174 -18.65 10.08 5.25
N LEU A 175 -19.71 9.93 6.06
CA LEU A 175 -20.81 8.99 5.77
C LEU A 175 -21.44 9.27 4.39
N ARG A 176 -21.73 10.54 4.09
CA ARG A 176 -22.28 10.94 2.79
C ARG A 176 -21.32 10.61 1.64
N LYS A 177 -20.05 10.96 1.79
CA LYS A 177 -18.99 10.74 0.80
C LYS A 177 -18.73 9.24 0.55
N ALA A 178 -18.76 8.45 1.60
CA ALA A 178 -18.61 6.99 1.58
C ALA A 178 -19.86 6.24 1.10
N ASN A 179 -20.99 6.94 0.98
CA ASN A 179 -22.32 6.35 0.82
C ASN A 179 -22.64 5.29 1.90
N CYS A 180 -22.30 5.59 3.16
CA CYS A 180 -22.55 4.74 4.31
C CYS A 180 -23.69 5.31 5.18
N LYS A 181 -24.49 4.43 5.78
CA LYS A 181 -25.62 4.78 6.65
C LYS A 181 -25.26 4.82 8.13
N SER A 182 -24.13 4.23 8.53
CA SER A 182 -23.71 4.15 9.92
C SER A 182 -22.19 4.24 10.08
N ALA A 183 -21.75 4.61 11.29
CA ALA A 183 -20.33 4.62 11.63
C ALA A 183 -19.70 3.21 11.55
N SER A 184 -20.43 2.16 11.92
CA SER A 184 -19.94 0.78 11.79
C SER A 184 -19.72 0.38 10.33
N GLU A 185 -20.64 0.76 9.44
CA GLU A 185 -20.48 0.55 8.00
C GLU A 185 -19.28 1.34 7.44
N LEU A 186 -19.10 2.58 7.90
CA LEU A 186 -17.93 3.39 7.57
C LEU A 186 -16.63 2.71 8.01
N ILE A 187 -16.58 2.15 9.22
CA ILE A 187 -15.40 1.42 9.74
C ILE A 187 -15.15 0.15 8.93
N SER A 188 -16.17 -0.68 8.70
CA SER A 188 -16.03 -1.90 7.90
C SER A 188 -15.52 -1.59 6.50
N LYS A 189 -16.06 -0.54 5.87
CA LYS A 189 -15.64 -0.11 4.54
C LYS A 189 -14.22 0.47 4.56
N ALA A 190 -13.87 1.22 5.59
CA ALA A 190 -12.53 1.75 5.77
C ALA A 190 -11.47 0.64 5.85
N ILE A 191 -11.77 -0.48 6.51
CA ILE A 191 -10.89 -1.65 6.59
C ILE A 191 -10.85 -2.40 5.26
N LEU A 192 -12.02 -2.70 4.67
CA LEU A 192 -12.12 -3.50 3.45
C LEU A 192 -11.50 -2.79 2.23
N GLU A 193 -11.63 -1.46 2.16
CA GLU A 193 -11.12 -0.65 1.07
C GLU A 193 -9.76 0.00 1.39
N ALA A 194 -9.14 -0.37 2.52
CA ALA A 194 -7.83 0.14 2.97
C ALA A 194 -7.74 1.68 3.00
N TRP A 195 -8.77 2.33 3.55
CA TRP A 195 -8.79 3.79 3.77
C TRP A 195 -7.85 4.21 4.91
N ILE A 196 -7.52 3.26 5.78
CA ILE A 196 -6.67 3.33 6.97
C ILE A 196 -5.84 2.06 7.09
#